data_AF-A0A4Z0PVQ3-F1
#
_entry.id   AF-A0A4Z0PVQ3-F1
#
_cell.length_a   1.000
_cell.length_b   1.000
_cell.length_c   1.000
_cell.angle_alpha   90.00
_cell.angle_beta   90.00
_cell.angle_gamma   90.00
#
_symmetry.space_group_name_H-M   'P 1'
#
loop_
_entity.id
_entity.type
_entity.pdbx_description
1 polymer ?
#
loop_
_entity_poly.entity_id
_entity_poly.type
_entity_poly.pdbx_seq_one_letter_code
_entity_poly.pdbx_strand_id
1 'polypeptide(L)'
;MPANPAHYLFATELQSETLDFLELTKTHAYDAAELGQRVGAIMQTPFIMEQVAAHTPEAGYPAATVPLPEAPLSDALQLALQQLNQQRVSTRQFEPRPLAGEQLARLLRLAYAVTRPHQGLATPLPPGRSVASAGGLYPLELYYVSLRTTGLAPGVYHYQPAHSGRLVLVSDFASDQAFAQAVAEAFLTAEKNDMEYDNAAGYLVIGAVLQRTCFKYVDRGVRFCLLEAGALLHAVYLASAATGIGCCAMGSYVDNEVRRLIGWQGRLHEPLSVILLGNPA
;
A
#
# COMPACT_ATOMS: atom_id res chain seq x y z
N MET A 1 38.49 13.43 11.71
CA MET A 1 38.10 13.51 10.29
C MET A 1 36.62 13.19 10.21
N PRO A 2 35.78 13.94 9.47
CA PRO A 2 34.42 13.49 9.22
C PRO A 2 34.51 12.13 8.52
N ALA A 3 33.78 11.15 9.03
CA ALA A 3 33.74 9.81 8.45
C ALA A 3 33.32 9.90 6.96
N ASN A 4 33.98 9.15 6.08
CA ASN A 4 33.69 9.15 4.64
C ASN A 4 32.18 8.92 4.42
N PRO A 5 31.39 9.90 3.93
CA PRO A 5 29.94 9.78 3.84
C PRO A 5 29.44 8.59 3.02
N ALA A 6 30.30 8.01 2.17
CA ALA A 6 29.99 6.80 1.42
C ALA A 6 29.64 5.59 2.33
N HIS A 7 30.14 5.53 3.57
CA HIS A 7 29.80 4.44 4.48
C HIS A 7 28.32 4.43 4.86
N TYR A 8 27.65 5.59 4.86
CA TYR A 8 26.23 5.67 5.21
C TYR A 8 25.35 4.95 4.20
N LEU A 9 25.70 4.95 2.90
CA LEU A 9 24.91 4.29 1.84
C LEU A 9 24.73 2.78 2.07
N PHE A 10 25.72 2.17 2.69
CA PHE A 10 25.75 0.73 2.98
C PHE A 10 25.47 0.44 4.45
N ALA A 11 25.15 1.45 5.26
CA ALA A 11 24.77 1.25 6.65
C ALA A 11 23.43 0.51 6.70
N THR A 12 23.49 -0.75 7.12
CA THR A 12 22.34 -1.65 7.28
C THR A 12 21.94 -1.84 8.74
N GLU A 13 22.63 -1.16 9.66
CA GLU A 13 22.49 -1.35 11.10
C GLU A 13 21.38 -0.44 11.65
N LEU A 14 20.16 -0.97 11.62
CA LEU A 14 19.09 -0.53 12.51
C LEU A 14 19.34 -1.10 13.90
N GLN A 15 18.89 -0.38 14.93
CA GLN A 15 18.95 -0.85 16.31
C GLN A 15 18.09 -2.11 16.50
N SER A 16 18.43 -2.94 17.48
CA SER A 16 17.68 -4.16 17.84
C SER A 16 16.19 -3.88 18.05
N GLU A 17 15.86 -2.80 18.74
CA GLU A 17 14.50 -2.39 19.08
C GLU A 17 13.66 -2.07 17.85
N THR A 18 14.31 -1.55 16.80
CA THR A 18 13.65 -1.29 15.53
C THR A 18 13.40 -2.59 14.77
N LEU A 19 14.33 -3.55 14.83
CA LEU A 19 14.15 -4.87 14.24
C LEU A 19 13.07 -5.67 14.98
N ASP A 20 13.05 -5.59 16.32
CA ASP A 20 12.02 -6.19 17.16
C ASP A 20 10.66 -5.56 16.87
N PHE A 21 10.58 -4.23 16.74
CA PHE A 21 9.35 -3.55 16.33
C PHE A 21 8.85 -4.06 14.97
N LEU A 22 9.73 -4.14 13.97
CA LEU A 22 9.35 -4.63 12.64
C LEU A 22 8.82 -6.06 12.71
N GLU A 23 9.49 -6.95 13.45
CA GLU A 23 9.07 -8.34 13.59
C GLU A 23 7.75 -8.48 14.38
N LEU A 24 7.62 -7.79 15.51
CA LEU A 24 6.42 -7.82 16.36
C LEU A 24 5.15 -7.28 15.69
N THR A 25 5.31 -6.48 14.64
CA THR A 25 4.18 -5.93 13.87
C THR A 25 3.74 -6.78 12.69
N LYS A 26 4.45 -7.88 12.40
CA LYS A 26 4.06 -8.81 11.33
C LYS A 26 2.91 -9.69 11.77
N THR A 27 2.17 -10.19 10.80
CA THR A 27 1.29 -11.34 10.98
C THR A 27 2.03 -12.60 10.55
N HIS A 28 2.00 -13.63 11.39
CA HIS A 28 2.57 -14.94 11.12
C HIS A 28 1.47 -15.97 10.84
N ALA A 29 1.80 -17.03 10.12
CA ALA A 29 0.83 -18.09 9.82
C ALA A 29 0.27 -18.76 11.11
N TYR A 30 1.02 -18.76 12.21
CA TYR A 30 0.59 -19.38 13.47
C TYR A 30 -0.32 -18.49 14.32
N ASP A 31 -0.30 -17.17 14.15
CA ASP A 31 -1.10 -16.21 14.95
C ASP A 31 -2.19 -15.49 14.15
N ALA A 32 -2.16 -15.58 12.81
CA ALA A 32 -3.15 -14.99 11.91
C ALA A 32 -4.60 -15.28 12.32
N ALA A 33 -4.91 -16.54 12.61
CA ALA A 33 -6.26 -16.95 12.97
C ALA A 33 -6.73 -16.34 14.30
N GLU A 34 -5.84 -16.23 15.30
CA GLU A 34 -6.17 -15.61 16.59
C GLU A 34 -6.41 -14.11 16.43
N LEU A 35 -5.55 -13.44 15.66
CA LEU A 35 -5.70 -12.02 15.35
C LEU A 35 -7.01 -11.76 14.59
N GLY A 36 -7.32 -12.57 13.58
CA GLY A 36 -8.56 -12.52 12.81
C GLY A 36 -9.79 -12.68 13.69
N GLN A 37 -9.80 -13.67 14.60
CA GLN A 37 -10.88 -13.87 15.58
C GLN A 37 -11.06 -12.66 16.49
N ARG A 38 -9.98 -12.07 16.98
CA ARG A 38 -10.03 -10.88 17.84
C ARG A 38 -10.62 -9.68 17.11
N VAL A 39 -10.16 -9.41 15.89
CA VAL A 39 -10.69 -8.31 15.06
C VAL A 39 -12.15 -8.55 14.74
N GLY A 40 -12.51 -9.77 14.33
CA GLY A 40 -13.89 -10.17 14.05
C GLY A 40 -14.82 -9.99 15.25
N ALA A 41 -14.39 -10.42 16.44
CA ALA A 41 -15.15 -10.28 17.68
C ALA A 41 -15.43 -8.82 18.03
N ILE A 42 -14.44 -7.93 17.85
CA ILE A 42 -14.62 -6.49 18.06
C ILE A 42 -15.66 -5.93 17.07
N MET A 43 -15.46 -6.20 15.78
CA MET A 43 -16.28 -5.63 14.71
C MET A 43 -17.73 -6.15 14.71
N GLN A 44 -17.95 -7.37 15.19
CA GLN A 44 -19.27 -8.01 15.21
C GLN A 44 -20.04 -7.78 16.53
N THR A 45 -19.42 -7.15 17.53
CA THR A 45 -20.09 -6.87 18.82
C THR A 45 -20.75 -5.48 18.79
N PRO A 46 -22.09 -5.37 18.72
CA PRO A 46 -22.77 -4.08 18.57
C PRO A 46 -22.44 -3.10 19.70
N PHE A 47 -22.38 -3.59 20.94
CA PHE A 47 -22.01 -2.76 22.09
C PHE A 47 -20.62 -2.14 21.94
N ILE A 48 -19.62 -2.90 21.47
CA ILE A 48 -18.27 -2.36 21.25
C ILE A 48 -18.29 -1.31 20.15
N MET A 49 -19.01 -1.55 19.06
CA MET A 49 -19.11 -0.60 17.94
C MET A 49 -19.84 0.69 18.33
N GLU A 50 -20.87 0.61 19.17
CA GLU A 50 -21.53 1.77 19.78
C GLU A 50 -20.54 2.57 20.64
N GLN A 51 -19.73 1.89 21.47
CA GLN A 51 -18.69 2.57 22.26
C GLN A 51 -17.64 3.24 21.37
N VAL A 52 -17.19 2.59 20.29
CA VAL A 52 -16.26 3.18 19.32
C VAL A 52 -16.85 4.44 18.71
N ALA A 53 -18.11 4.40 18.26
CA ALA A 53 -18.79 5.57 17.69
C ALA A 53 -18.90 6.72 18.72
N ALA A 54 -19.25 6.40 19.97
CA ALA A 54 -19.41 7.39 21.03
C ALA A 54 -18.08 7.99 21.54
N HIS A 55 -16.95 7.29 21.40
CA HIS A 55 -15.65 7.68 21.94
C HIS A 55 -14.65 8.11 20.85
N THR A 56 -15.10 8.95 19.92
CA THR A 56 -14.24 9.64 18.94
C THR A 56 -14.11 11.15 19.19
N PRO A 57 -13.90 11.61 20.45
CA PRO A 57 -13.71 13.05 20.68
C PRO A 57 -12.41 13.51 20.03
N GLU A 58 -12.43 14.67 19.40
CA GLU A 58 -11.21 15.34 18.95
C GLU A 58 -10.32 15.59 20.16
N ALA A 59 -9.06 15.12 20.09
CA ALA A 59 -8.11 15.30 21.17
C ALA A 59 -7.72 16.77 21.28
N GLY A 60 -7.90 17.36 22.47
CA GLY A 60 -7.48 18.73 22.75
C GLY A 60 -8.09 19.26 24.05
N TYR A 61 -7.37 20.18 24.71
CA TYR A 61 -7.90 20.98 25.81
C TYR A 61 -7.97 22.43 25.35
N PRO A 62 -9.04 22.85 24.67
CA PRO A 62 -9.09 24.18 24.08
C PRO A 62 -9.17 25.24 25.19
N ALA A 63 -8.21 26.15 25.21
CA ALA A 63 -8.33 27.38 25.99
C ALA A 63 -9.36 28.35 25.37
N ALA A 64 -9.54 28.29 24.04
CA ALA A 64 -10.54 29.04 23.28
C ALA A 64 -10.81 28.34 21.94
N THR A 65 -11.99 28.57 21.37
CA THR A 65 -12.40 28.09 20.04
C THR A 65 -12.46 29.26 19.06
N VAL A 66 -11.83 29.12 17.89
CA VAL A 66 -11.84 30.12 16.82
C VAL A 66 -12.48 29.51 15.58
N PRO A 67 -13.63 30.01 15.09
CA PRO A 67 -14.25 29.50 13.87
C PRO A 67 -13.42 29.88 12.63
N LEU A 68 -13.31 28.97 11.68
CA LEU A 68 -12.76 29.27 10.35
C LEU A 68 -13.81 30.02 9.51
N PRO A 69 -13.39 30.93 8.61
CA PRO A 69 -14.31 31.60 7.71
C PRO A 69 -14.93 30.62 6.70
N GLU A 70 -16.17 30.90 6.29
CA GLU A 70 -16.82 30.16 5.22
C GLU A 70 -16.14 30.48 3.87
N ALA A 71 -15.67 29.45 3.17
CA ALA A 71 -14.96 29.59 1.90
C ALA A 71 -15.37 28.44 0.94
N PRO A 72 -16.39 28.64 0.08
CA PRO A 72 -16.85 27.60 -0.83
C PRO A 72 -15.79 27.27 -1.89
N LEU A 73 -15.74 25.99 -2.28
CA LEU A 73 -14.88 25.54 -3.37
C LEU A 73 -15.39 26.08 -4.70
N SER A 74 -14.49 26.57 -5.54
CA SER A 74 -14.85 27.23 -6.81
C SER A 74 -13.93 26.86 -7.98
N ASP A 75 -12.68 26.49 -7.69
CA ASP A 75 -11.74 26.06 -8.72
C ASP A 75 -12.04 24.62 -9.19
N ALA A 76 -11.82 24.35 -10.48
CA ALA A 76 -12.12 23.05 -11.08
C ALA A 76 -11.33 21.90 -10.42
N LEU A 77 -10.08 22.14 -9.99
CA LEU A 77 -9.28 21.14 -9.29
C LEU A 77 -9.75 20.94 -7.84
N GLN A 78 -10.21 21.99 -7.18
CA GLN A 78 -10.84 21.88 -5.84
C GLN A 78 -12.09 21.00 -5.90
N LEU A 79 -12.96 21.25 -6.87
CA LEU A 79 -14.19 20.49 -7.08
C LEU A 79 -13.89 19.04 -7.49
N ALA A 80 -12.94 18.82 -8.39
CA ALA A 80 -12.52 17.47 -8.78
C ALA A 80 -11.96 16.68 -7.60
N LEU A 81 -11.10 17.28 -6.77
CA LEU A 81 -10.57 16.63 -5.59
C LEU A 81 -11.66 16.34 -4.54
N GLN A 82 -12.60 17.28 -4.33
CA GLN A 82 -13.76 17.05 -3.47
C GLN A 82 -14.59 15.86 -3.95
N GLN A 83 -14.89 15.81 -5.25
CA GLN A 83 -15.65 14.72 -5.86
C GLN A 83 -14.93 13.38 -5.70
N LEU A 84 -13.62 13.32 -5.95
CA LEU A 84 -12.84 12.09 -5.75
C LEU A 84 -12.84 11.65 -4.28
N ASN A 85 -12.69 12.58 -3.34
CA ASN A 85 -12.76 12.28 -1.91
C ASN A 85 -14.13 11.74 -1.47
N GLN A 86 -15.22 12.24 -2.08
CA GLN A 86 -16.59 11.77 -1.82
C GLN A 86 -16.85 10.39 -2.45
N GLN A 87 -16.32 10.13 -3.64
CA GLN A 87 -16.47 8.86 -4.36
C GLN A 87 -15.53 7.76 -3.82
N ARG A 88 -14.49 8.14 -3.08
CA ARG A 88 -13.54 7.22 -2.47
C ARG A 88 -14.22 6.35 -1.43
N VAL A 89 -14.33 5.07 -1.72
CA VAL A 89 -14.91 4.06 -0.83
C VAL A 89 -14.04 2.82 -0.78
N SER A 90 -14.19 2.03 0.29
CA SER A 90 -13.57 0.71 0.40
C SER A 90 -14.54 -0.34 -0.16
N THR A 91 -14.27 -0.80 -1.37
CA THR A 91 -15.07 -1.81 -2.08
C THR A 91 -14.64 -3.21 -1.64
N ARG A 92 -15.55 -3.96 -1.02
CA ARG A 92 -15.28 -5.31 -0.49
C ARG A 92 -15.95 -6.44 -1.27
N GLN A 93 -16.84 -6.09 -2.19
CA GLN A 93 -17.61 -7.01 -3.04
C GLN A 93 -17.31 -6.68 -4.49
N PHE A 94 -17.09 -7.71 -5.31
CA PHE A 94 -16.61 -7.58 -6.67
C PHE A 94 -17.40 -8.47 -7.65
N GLU A 95 -17.48 -8.03 -8.90
CA GLU A 95 -18.04 -8.84 -9.97
C GLU A 95 -17.03 -9.90 -10.43
N PRO A 96 -17.47 -11.11 -10.82
CA PRO A 96 -16.62 -12.21 -11.30
C PRO A 96 -16.10 -11.99 -12.73
N ARG A 97 -15.67 -10.78 -13.08
CA ARG A 97 -15.20 -10.43 -14.42
C ARG A 97 -13.79 -9.84 -14.41
N PRO A 98 -13.00 -10.06 -15.48
CA PRO A 98 -11.63 -9.56 -15.53
C PRO A 98 -11.54 -8.04 -15.41
N LEU A 99 -10.49 -7.55 -14.75
CA LEU A 99 -10.15 -6.13 -14.78
C LEU A 99 -9.54 -5.78 -16.14
N ALA A 100 -9.94 -4.66 -16.74
CA ALA A 100 -9.33 -4.22 -17.99
C ALA A 100 -7.89 -3.73 -17.75
N GLY A 101 -6.91 -4.25 -18.49
CA GLY A 101 -5.50 -3.85 -18.36
C GLY A 101 -5.28 -2.35 -18.56
N GLU A 102 -6.10 -1.69 -19.41
CA GLU A 102 -6.07 -0.23 -19.56
C GLU A 102 -6.46 0.52 -18.29
N GLN A 103 -7.48 0.04 -17.57
CA GLN A 103 -7.90 0.66 -16.30
C GLN A 103 -6.82 0.48 -15.25
N LEU A 104 -6.22 -0.71 -15.15
CA LEU A 104 -5.08 -0.97 -14.27
C LEU A 104 -3.90 -0.04 -14.59
N ALA A 105 -3.56 0.13 -15.88
CA ALA A 105 -2.48 1.02 -16.30
C ALA A 105 -2.75 2.49 -15.91
N ARG A 106 -4.01 2.96 -16.06
CA ARG A 106 -4.43 4.29 -15.60
C ARG A 106 -4.33 4.42 -14.09
N LEU A 107 -4.79 3.43 -13.32
CA LEU A 107 -4.72 3.43 -11.86
C LEU A 107 -3.27 3.53 -11.38
N LEU A 108 -2.37 2.68 -11.86
CA LEU A 108 -0.97 2.68 -11.45
C LEU A 108 -0.29 4.00 -11.80
N ARG A 109 -0.59 4.56 -12.98
CA ARG A 109 -0.05 5.85 -13.42
C ARG A 109 -0.56 7.01 -12.55
N LEU A 110 -1.85 7.04 -12.21
CA LEU A 110 -2.43 8.10 -11.37
C LEU A 110 -1.93 8.00 -9.93
N ALA A 111 -1.79 6.78 -9.39
CA ALA A 111 -1.34 6.57 -8.03
C ALA A 111 0.14 6.92 -7.81
N TYR A 112 1.03 6.56 -8.74
CA TYR A 112 2.49 6.65 -8.54
C TYR A 112 3.26 7.23 -9.74
N ALA A 113 2.73 8.30 -10.34
CA ALA A 113 3.32 8.98 -11.50
C ALA A 113 4.74 9.49 -11.25
N VAL A 114 5.59 9.49 -12.28
CA VAL A 114 6.82 10.32 -12.28
C VAL A 114 6.42 11.78 -12.54
N THR A 115 6.63 12.66 -11.57
CA THR A 115 6.26 14.09 -11.67
C THR A 115 7.45 14.99 -11.98
N ARG A 116 8.67 14.56 -11.66
CA ARG A 116 9.90 15.32 -11.92
C ARG A 116 10.99 14.36 -12.42
N PRO A 117 11.43 14.46 -13.68
CA PRO A 117 12.51 13.63 -14.18
C PRO A 117 13.84 14.02 -13.51
N HIS A 118 14.83 13.12 -13.56
CA HIS A 118 16.17 13.31 -12.97
C HIS A 118 16.92 14.54 -13.52
N GLN A 119 16.57 15.03 -14.71
CA GLN A 119 17.31 16.09 -15.41
C GLN A 119 17.05 17.48 -14.81
N GLY A 120 18.12 18.26 -14.59
CA GLY A 120 18.04 19.67 -14.21
C GLY A 120 18.07 19.98 -12.71
N LEU A 121 18.32 19.00 -11.84
CA LEU A 121 18.49 19.23 -10.39
C LEU A 121 19.96 19.48 -10.03
N ALA A 122 20.20 20.46 -9.16
CA ALA A 122 21.53 20.76 -8.62
C ALA A 122 22.12 19.59 -7.80
N THR A 123 21.25 18.73 -7.26
CA THR A 123 21.60 17.50 -6.54
C THR A 123 20.97 16.31 -7.25
N PRO A 124 21.73 15.25 -7.60
CA PRO A 124 21.17 14.06 -8.23
C PRO A 124 20.27 13.32 -7.24
N LEU A 125 18.95 13.38 -7.47
CA LEU A 125 17.93 12.67 -6.73
C LEU A 125 17.19 11.71 -7.66
N PRO A 126 16.57 10.65 -7.10
CA PRO A 126 15.65 9.82 -7.87
C PRO A 126 14.53 10.66 -8.51
N PRO A 127 13.92 10.19 -9.61
CA PRO A 127 12.78 10.87 -10.21
C PRO A 127 11.64 11.07 -9.20
N GLY A 128 11.11 12.30 -9.15
CA GLY A 128 10.01 12.68 -8.27
C GLY A 128 8.74 11.87 -8.55
N ARG A 129 7.95 11.61 -7.51
CA ARG A 129 6.65 10.92 -7.58
C ARG A 129 5.48 11.87 -7.32
N SER A 130 4.26 11.41 -7.62
CA SER A 130 3.00 12.05 -7.21
C SER A 130 2.77 12.01 -5.69
N VAL A 131 3.49 11.14 -4.98
CA VAL A 131 3.45 11.00 -3.52
C VAL A 131 4.68 11.67 -2.90
N ALA A 132 4.52 12.34 -1.76
CA ALA A 132 5.64 12.94 -1.04
C ALA A 132 6.53 11.86 -0.40
N SER A 133 7.85 12.07 -0.41
CA SER A 133 8.83 11.13 0.14
C SER A 133 9.90 11.86 0.94
N ALA A 134 10.29 11.31 2.10
CA ALA A 134 11.31 11.89 2.95
C ALA A 134 12.65 11.97 2.21
N GLY A 135 13.12 13.19 1.98
CA GLY A 135 14.36 13.43 1.23
C GLY A 135 14.28 13.09 -0.27
N GLY A 136 13.08 12.83 -0.81
CA GLY A 136 12.89 12.45 -2.21
C GLY A 136 13.52 11.11 -2.57
N LEU A 137 13.55 10.15 -1.64
CA LEU A 137 14.28 8.89 -1.77
C LEU A 137 13.45 7.75 -2.36
N TYR A 138 12.13 7.81 -2.25
CA TYR A 138 11.17 6.89 -2.85
C TYR A 138 11.50 5.40 -2.60
N PRO A 139 11.47 4.94 -1.33
CA PRO A 139 11.79 3.57 -0.95
C PRO A 139 10.74 2.53 -1.40
N LEU A 140 9.55 2.98 -1.80
CA LEU A 140 8.43 2.10 -2.09
C LEU A 140 8.57 1.41 -3.45
N GLU A 141 8.11 0.16 -3.49
CA GLU A 141 7.98 -0.67 -4.68
C GLU A 141 6.56 -1.23 -4.74
N LEU A 142 5.97 -1.26 -5.94
CA LEU A 142 4.61 -1.75 -6.16
C LEU A 142 4.66 -3.07 -6.92
N TYR A 143 3.96 -4.08 -6.42
CA TYR A 143 3.79 -5.37 -7.08
C TYR A 143 2.31 -5.62 -7.32
N TYR A 144 1.96 -5.98 -8.55
CA TYR A 144 0.62 -6.38 -8.91
C TYR A 144 0.55 -7.91 -9.04
N VAL A 145 -0.22 -8.55 -8.18
CA VAL A 145 -0.57 -9.96 -8.25
C VAL A 145 -1.84 -10.08 -9.10
N SER A 146 -1.69 -10.45 -10.37
CA SER A 146 -2.80 -10.61 -11.29
C SER A 146 -3.47 -11.97 -11.06
N LEU A 147 -4.78 -11.96 -10.81
CA LEU A 147 -5.61 -13.18 -10.85
C LEU A 147 -6.34 -13.28 -12.18
N ARG A 148 -6.97 -12.18 -12.59
CA ARG A 148 -7.74 -12.07 -13.84
C ARG A 148 -7.72 -10.64 -14.38
N THR A 149 -6.77 -10.37 -15.26
CA THR A 149 -6.64 -9.06 -15.91
C THR A 149 -6.52 -9.23 -17.41
N THR A 150 -7.34 -8.51 -18.17
CA THR A 150 -7.26 -8.54 -19.63
C THR A 150 -5.88 -8.06 -20.08
N GLY A 151 -5.15 -8.89 -20.81
CA GLY A 151 -3.81 -8.60 -21.31
C GLY A 151 -2.66 -8.96 -20.37
N LEU A 152 -2.94 -9.55 -19.20
CA LEU A 152 -1.93 -10.09 -18.28
C LEU A 152 -2.31 -11.51 -17.84
N ALA A 153 -1.39 -12.45 -17.99
CA ALA A 153 -1.56 -13.78 -17.42
C ALA A 153 -1.60 -13.71 -15.87
N PRO A 154 -2.20 -14.69 -15.19
CA PRO A 154 -2.05 -14.85 -13.75
C PRO A 154 -0.56 -14.87 -13.37
N GLY A 155 -0.19 -14.18 -12.28
CA GLY A 155 1.20 -14.08 -11.84
C GLY A 155 1.52 -12.79 -11.09
N VAL A 156 2.78 -12.62 -10.72
CA VAL A 156 3.26 -11.48 -9.92
C VAL A 156 4.12 -10.56 -10.76
N TYR A 157 3.77 -9.28 -10.81
CA TYR A 157 4.40 -8.29 -11.66
C TYR A 157 4.91 -7.10 -10.84
N HIS A 158 6.18 -6.74 -11.02
CA HIS A 158 6.75 -5.50 -10.49
C HIS A 158 6.38 -4.31 -11.38
N TYR A 159 5.81 -3.26 -10.78
CA TYR A 159 5.49 -2.03 -11.49
C TYR A 159 6.70 -1.10 -11.56
N GLN A 160 7.08 -0.77 -12.80
CA GLN A 160 8.16 0.17 -13.09
C GLN A 160 7.57 1.44 -13.71
N PRO A 161 7.45 2.53 -12.95
CA PRO A 161 6.76 3.77 -13.35
C PRO A 161 7.47 4.64 -14.43
N ALA A 162 8.62 4.22 -14.96
CA ALA A 162 9.35 5.00 -15.96
C ALA A 162 8.59 5.12 -17.30
N HIS A 163 8.76 6.24 -18.00
CA HIS A 163 8.08 6.59 -19.27
C HIS A 163 6.54 6.58 -19.15
N SER A 164 5.90 5.45 -19.47
CA SER A 164 4.46 5.23 -19.42
C SER A 164 4.03 4.25 -18.33
N GLY A 165 4.99 3.72 -17.55
CA GLY A 165 4.77 2.59 -16.67
C GLY A 165 4.83 1.25 -17.44
N ARG A 166 5.44 0.24 -16.83
CA ARG A 166 5.41 -1.15 -17.31
C ARG A 166 5.29 -2.13 -16.14
N LEU A 167 4.75 -3.31 -16.40
CA LEU A 167 4.70 -4.44 -15.47
C LEU A 167 5.72 -5.48 -15.92
N VAL A 168 6.60 -5.89 -15.02
CA VAL A 168 7.64 -6.90 -15.26
C VAL A 168 7.30 -8.14 -14.45
N LEU A 169 7.12 -9.29 -15.10
CA LEU A 169 6.89 -10.56 -14.40
C LEU A 169 8.12 -10.88 -13.52
N VAL A 170 7.90 -11.14 -12.23
CA VAL A 170 8.99 -11.39 -11.26
C VAL A 170 9.00 -12.80 -10.67
N SER A 171 7.89 -13.52 -10.75
CA SER A 171 7.77 -14.88 -10.21
C SER A 171 7.22 -15.81 -11.28
N ASP A 172 7.95 -16.90 -11.53
CA ASP A 172 7.53 -18.02 -12.36
C ASP A 172 7.09 -19.17 -11.44
N PHE A 173 5.80 -19.50 -11.47
CA PHE A 173 5.23 -20.56 -10.64
C PHE A 173 5.20 -21.86 -11.44
N ALA A 174 5.48 -22.99 -10.79
CA ALA A 174 5.51 -24.29 -11.44
C ALA A 174 4.17 -24.69 -12.09
N SER A 175 3.05 -24.13 -11.61
CA SER A 175 1.70 -24.33 -12.14
C SER A 175 0.74 -23.26 -11.64
N ASP A 176 -0.43 -23.13 -12.29
CA ASP A 176 -1.54 -22.29 -11.82
C ASP A 176 -2.00 -22.67 -10.40
N GLN A 177 -1.93 -23.97 -10.05
CA GLN A 177 -2.26 -24.45 -8.72
C GLN A 177 -1.25 -23.97 -7.67
N ALA A 178 0.05 -24.00 -7.99
CA ALA A 178 1.09 -23.50 -7.10
C ALA A 178 0.96 -21.98 -6.90
N PHE A 179 0.61 -21.24 -7.96
CA PHE A 179 0.31 -19.81 -7.86
C PHE A 179 -0.90 -19.54 -6.95
N ALA A 180 -2.02 -20.22 -7.19
CA ALA A 180 -3.23 -20.07 -6.37
C ALA A 180 -2.98 -20.39 -4.89
N GLN A 181 -2.20 -21.44 -4.61
CA GLN A 181 -1.81 -21.78 -3.24
C GLN A 181 -0.96 -20.68 -2.59
N ALA A 182 0.06 -20.17 -3.28
CA ALA A 182 0.90 -19.09 -2.76
C ALA A 182 0.11 -17.80 -2.49
N VAL A 183 -0.87 -17.46 -3.34
CA VAL A 183 -1.79 -16.34 -3.14
C VAL A 183 -2.66 -16.56 -1.90
N ALA A 184 -3.23 -17.76 -1.75
CA ALA A 184 -4.08 -18.10 -0.62
C ALA A 184 -3.33 -18.06 0.72
N GLU A 185 -2.10 -18.57 0.76
CA GLU A 185 -1.23 -18.53 1.93
C GLU A 185 -0.80 -17.10 2.27
N ALA A 186 -0.44 -16.30 1.26
CA ALA A 186 0.02 -14.93 1.48
C ALA A 186 -1.10 -13.98 1.96
N PHE A 187 -2.32 -14.14 1.46
CA PHE A 187 -3.42 -13.20 1.67
C PHE A 187 -4.58 -13.76 2.49
N LEU A 188 -4.40 -14.92 3.12
CA LEU A 188 -5.37 -15.55 4.01
C LEU A 188 -6.78 -15.67 3.38
N THR A 189 -6.84 -15.99 2.09
CA THR A 189 -8.11 -15.94 1.32
C THR A 189 -9.14 -16.98 1.74
N ALA A 190 -8.71 -18.01 2.49
CA ALA A 190 -9.58 -19.02 3.06
C ALA A 190 -10.27 -18.57 4.37
N GLU A 191 -9.77 -17.50 5.00
CA GLU A 191 -10.37 -16.98 6.22
C GLU A 191 -11.66 -16.20 5.90
N LYS A 192 -12.74 -16.55 6.59
CA LYS A 192 -14.02 -15.87 6.40
C LYS A 192 -13.99 -14.49 7.06
N ASN A 193 -14.08 -13.44 6.25
CA ASN A 193 -14.29 -12.07 6.69
C ASN A 193 -15.30 -11.36 5.78
N ASP A 194 -15.41 -10.03 5.90
CA ASP A 194 -16.33 -9.19 5.13
C ASP A 194 -15.84 -8.88 3.70
N MET A 195 -14.73 -9.47 3.27
CA MET A 195 -14.06 -9.21 2.00
C MET A 195 -14.20 -10.40 1.04
N GLU A 196 -14.59 -10.12 -0.20
CA GLU A 196 -14.79 -11.12 -1.23
C GLU A 196 -13.52 -11.35 -2.06
N TYR A 197 -12.79 -12.41 -1.72
CA TYR A 197 -11.55 -12.76 -2.41
C TYR A 197 -11.78 -13.44 -3.76
N ASP A 198 -12.81 -14.28 -3.87
CA ASP A 198 -13.05 -15.13 -5.05
C ASP A 198 -13.31 -14.32 -6.32
N ASN A 199 -13.94 -13.16 -6.18
CA ASN A 199 -14.29 -12.27 -7.29
C ASN A 199 -13.27 -11.17 -7.56
N ALA A 200 -12.25 -11.02 -6.71
CA ALA A 200 -11.20 -10.04 -6.92
C ALA A 200 -10.44 -10.29 -8.24
N ALA A 201 -9.98 -9.21 -8.86
CA ALA A 201 -9.20 -9.26 -10.10
C ALA A 201 -7.68 -9.38 -9.84
N GLY A 202 -7.23 -8.87 -8.69
CA GLY A 202 -5.83 -8.96 -8.26
C GLY A 202 -5.56 -8.22 -6.96
N TYR A 203 -4.30 -8.24 -6.56
CA TYR A 203 -3.79 -7.55 -5.36
C TYR A 203 -2.69 -6.59 -5.76
N LEU A 204 -2.68 -5.41 -5.17
CA LEU A 204 -1.57 -4.47 -5.22
C LEU A 204 -0.84 -4.50 -3.88
N VAL A 205 0.40 -4.98 -3.90
CA VAL A 205 1.30 -4.99 -2.74
C VAL A 205 2.17 -3.73 -2.81
N ILE A 206 2.14 -2.94 -1.74
CA ILE A 206 3.06 -1.84 -1.50
C ILE A 206 4.12 -2.37 -0.53
N GLY A 207 5.35 -2.50 -0.99
CA GLY A 207 6.48 -2.83 -0.14
C GLY A 207 7.49 -1.69 -0.07
N ALA A 208 8.39 -1.74 0.91
CA ALA A 208 9.50 -0.80 1.04
C ALA A 208 10.84 -1.50 1.09
N VAL A 209 11.80 -0.99 0.31
CA VAL A 209 13.23 -1.25 0.52
C VAL A 209 13.72 -0.24 1.56
N LEU A 210 13.58 -0.58 2.85
CA LEU A 210 13.77 0.35 3.97
C LEU A 210 15.15 1.00 3.96
N GLN A 211 16.18 0.27 3.53
CA GLN A 211 17.55 0.78 3.43
C GLN A 211 17.65 2.05 2.57
N ARG A 212 16.81 2.21 1.54
CA ARG A 212 16.79 3.42 0.67
C ARG A 212 16.45 4.70 1.43
N THR A 213 15.86 4.61 2.62
CA THR A 213 15.56 5.76 3.48
C THR A 213 16.37 5.73 4.76
N CYS A 214 16.58 4.54 5.34
CA CYS A 214 17.28 4.38 6.62
C CYS A 214 18.79 4.69 6.52
N PHE A 215 19.41 4.57 5.34
CA PHE A 215 20.80 5.00 5.17
C PHE A 215 21.02 6.48 5.57
N LYS A 216 19.99 7.33 5.37
CA LYS A 216 20.02 8.77 5.67
C LYS A 216 19.41 9.12 7.03
N TYR A 217 18.37 8.39 7.43
CA TYR A 217 17.55 8.73 8.60
C TYR A 217 17.61 7.70 9.74
N VAL A 218 18.48 6.69 9.61
CA VAL A 218 18.64 5.58 10.57
C VAL A 218 17.26 4.96 10.89
N ASP A 219 16.98 4.62 12.14
CA ASP A 219 15.71 4.03 12.60
C ASP A 219 14.48 4.89 12.29
N ARG A 220 14.65 6.21 12.26
CA ARG A 220 13.55 7.14 11.90
C ARG A 220 13.12 6.95 10.44
N GLY A 221 14.00 6.41 9.59
CA GLY A 221 13.70 6.07 8.21
C GLY A 221 12.54 5.09 8.07
N VAL A 222 12.35 4.18 9.04
CA VAL A 222 11.21 3.25 9.06
C VAL A 222 9.89 4.02 9.15
N ARG A 223 9.80 5.01 10.05
CA ARG A 223 8.59 5.85 10.16
C ARG A 223 8.29 6.61 8.87
N PHE A 224 9.32 7.08 8.18
CA PHE A 224 9.13 7.76 6.89
C PHE A 224 8.63 6.81 5.79
N CYS A 225 9.09 5.55 5.77
CA CYS A 225 8.56 4.55 4.84
C CYS A 225 7.08 4.25 5.10
N LEU A 226 6.68 4.13 6.38
CA LEU A 226 5.29 3.91 6.77
C LEU A 226 4.38 5.09 6.38
N LEU A 227 4.83 6.32 6.62
CA LEU A 227 4.10 7.54 6.22
C LEU A 227 3.94 7.63 4.70
N GLU A 228 4.99 7.32 3.95
CA GLU A 228 4.94 7.30 2.48
C GLU A 228 3.98 6.20 1.98
N ALA A 229 3.99 5.01 2.60
CA ALA A 229 3.07 3.93 2.25
C ALA A 229 1.61 4.32 2.49
N GLY A 230 1.29 5.02 3.59
CA GLY A 230 -0.04 5.57 3.83
C GLY A 230 -0.45 6.63 2.80
N ALA A 231 0.47 7.49 2.38
CA ALA A 231 0.21 8.47 1.34
C ALA A 231 -0.04 7.81 -0.04
N LEU A 232 0.73 6.77 -0.38
CA LEU A 232 0.51 5.99 -1.60
C LEU A 232 -0.79 5.18 -1.55
N LEU A 233 -1.11 4.56 -0.41
CA LEU A 233 -2.38 3.88 -0.17
C LEU A 233 -3.56 4.81 -0.51
N HIS A 234 -3.54 6.03 0.03
CA HIS A 234 -4.58 7.02 -0.26
C HIS A 234 -4.58 7.45 -1.73
N ALA A 235 -3.42 7.61 -2.36
CA ALA A 235 -3.33 7.90 -3.79
C ALA A 235 -3.93 6.79 -4.66
N VAL A 236 -3.76 5.51 -4.29
CA VAL A 236 -4.42 4.37 -4.94
C VAL A 236 -5.94 4.48 -4.81
N TYR A 237 -6.45 4.81 -3.63
CA TYR A 237 -7.88 5.00 -3.40
C TYR A 237 -8.48 6.12 -4.27
N LEU A 238 -7.78 7.25 -4.44
CA LEU A 238 -8.22 8.32 -5.34
C LEU A 238 -8.12 7.92 -6.81
N ALA A 239 -7.07 7.19 -7.20
CA ALA A 239 -6.91 6.65 -8.55
C ALA A 239 -7.99 5.61 -8.89
N SER A 240 -8.39 4.80 -7.92
CA SER A 240 -9.51 3.86 -8.01
C SER A 240 -10.83 4.60 -8.26
N ALA A 241 -11.14 5.62 -7.45
CA ALA A 241 -12.31 6.49 -7.67
C ALA A 241 -12.31 7.11 -9.08
N ALA A 242 -11.15 7.57 -9.56
CA ALA A 242 -11.01 8.16 -10.89
C ALA A 242 -11.12 7.17 -12.06
N THR A 243 -10.89 5.87 -11.83
CA THR A 243 -10.85 4.83 -12.88
C THR A 243 -12.04 3.86 -12.83
N GLY A 244 -12.88 3.95 -11.79
CA GLY A 244 -14.00 3.05 -11.53
C GLY A 244 -13.57 1.66 -11.05
N ILE A 245 -12.32 1.48 -10.65
CA ILE A 245 -11.83 0.23 -10.05
C ILE A 245 -12.25 0.22 -8.58
N GLY A 246 -12.86 -0.87 -8.13
CA GLY A 246 -13.11 -1.10 -6.71
C GLY A 246 -11.80 -1.47 -6.02
N CYS A 247 -11.54 -0.89 -4.84
CA CYS A 247 -10.38 -1.27 -4.04
C CYS A 247 -10.67 -1.33 -2.55
N CYS A 248 -9.99 -2.23 -1.83
CA CYS A 248 -9.98 -2.24 -0.38
C CYS A 248 -8.58 -2.61 0.12
N ALA A 249 -8.02 -1.74 0.96
CA ALA A 249 -6.83 -2.08 1.73
C ALA A 249 -7.17 -3.21 2.72
N MET A 250 -6.25 -4.15 2.87
CA MET A 250 -6.42 -5.31 3.74
C MET A 250 -5.23 -5.42 4.69
N GLY A 251 -5.52 -5.68 5.96
CA GLY A 251 -4.51 -6.03 6.97
C GLY A 251 -4.34 -7.53 7.19
N SER A 252 -5.16 -8.35 6.52
CA SER A 252 -5.13 -9.81 6.63
C SER A 252 -4.18 -10.39 5.57
N TYR A 253 -2.89 -10.42 5.87
CA TYR A 253 -1.87 -11.05 5.03
C TYR A 253 -0.71 -11.52 5.90
N VAL A 254 0.00 -12.56 5.48
CA VAL A 254 1.17 -13.09 6.20
C VAL A 254 2.44 -12.51 5.59
N ASP A 255 3.12 -11.61 6.29
CA ASP A 255 4.23 -10.80 5.76
C ASP A 255 5.32 -11.63 5.07
N ASN A 256 5.74 -12.73 5.71
CA ASN A 256 6.78 -13.61 5.17
C ASN A 256 6.34 -14.38 3.92
N GLU A 257 5.05 -14.70 3.82
CA GLU A 257 4.48 -15.35 2.63
C GLU A 257 4.28 -14.33 1.50
N VAL A 258 3.89 -13.09 1.80
CA VAL A 258 3.89 -11.99 0.82
C VAL A 258 5.30 -11.74 0.29
N ARG A 259 6.33 -11.73 1.15
CA ARG A 259 7.74 -11.60 0.73
C ARG A 259 8.14 -12.73 -0.22
N ARG A 260 7.78 -13.98 0.10
CA ARG A 260 8.05 -15.14 -0.76
C ARG A 260 7.33 -15.00 -2.11
N LEU A 261 6.06 -14.60 -2.10
CA LEU A 261 5.22 -14.42 -3.29
C LEU A 261 5.83 -13.40 -4.27
N ILE A 262 6.32 -12.26 -3.76
CA ILE A 262 6.93 -11.19 -4.57
C ILE A 262 8.44 -11.35 -4.81
N GLY A 263 9.03 -12.47 -4.37
CA GLY A 263 10.45 -12.79 -4.60
C GLY A 263 11.45 -12.01 -3.75
N TRP A 264 11.05 -11.52 -2.58
CA TRP A 264 11.89 -10.72 -1.69
C TRP A 264 12.69 -11.57 -0.70
N GLN A 265 14.00 -11.38 -0.71
CA GLN A 265 14.95 -12.04 0.21
C GLN A 265 15.72 -11.05 1.11
N GLY A 266 15.72 -9.76 0.76
CA GLY A 266 16.45 -8.74 1.52
C GLY A 266 15.87 -8.57 2.93
N ARG A 267 16.73 -8.55 3.95
CA ARG A 267 16.30 -8.44 5.36
C ARG A 267 15.44 -7.21 5.62
N LEU A 268 15.79 -6.07 5.00
CA LEU A 268 15.13 -4.78 5.16
C LEU A 268 14.15 -4.47 4.02
N HIS A 269 13.61 -5.52 3.37
CA HIS A 269 12.53 -5.41 2.41
C HIS A 269 11.24 -5.86 3.11
N GLU A 270 10.31 -4.94 3.34
CA GLU A 270 9.11 -5.20 4.12
C GLU A 270 7.85 -4.86 3.31
N PRO A 271 6.90 -5.80 3.13
CA PRO A 271 5.54 -5.47 2.70
C PRO A 271 4.93 -4.53 3.74
N LEU A 272 4.32 -3.44 3.30
CA LEU A 272 3.73 -2.43 4.19
C LEU A 272 2.21 -2.34 4.06
N SER A 273 1.66 -2.73 2.90
CA SER A 273 0.22 -2.74 2.67
C SER A 273 -0.13 -3.64 1.49
N VAL A 274 -1.29 -4.28 1.56
CA VAL A 274 -1.89 -5.02 0.45
C VAL A 274 -3.26 -4.42 0.17
N ILE A 275 -3.61 -4.27 -1.11
CA ILE A 275 -4.86 -3.69 -1.57
C ILE A 275 -5.51 -4.65 -2.55
N LEU A 276 -6.72 -5.11 -2.24
CA LEU A 276 -7.54 -5.89 -3.15
C LEU A 276 -8.09 -4.98 -4.25
N LEU A 277 -8.09 -5.44 -5.50
CA LEU A 277 -8.59 -4.71 -6.67
C LEU A 277 -9.59 -5.56 -7.46
N GLY A 278 -10.66 -4.95 -7.96
CA GLY A 278 -11.64 -5.63 -8.80
C GLY A 278 -12.68 -4.69 -9.41
N ASN A 279 -13.64 -5.26 -10.13
CA ASN A 279 -14.80 -4.51 -10.60
C ASN A 279 -15.82 -4.45 -9.45
N PRO A 280 -16.29 -3.27 -9.01
CA PRO A 280 -17.26 -3.18 -7.92
C PRO A 280 -18.58 -3.86 -8.32
N ALA A 281 -19.16 -4.64 -7.39
CA ALA A 281 -20.48 -5.26 -7.54
C ALA A 281 -21.65 -4.28 -7.32
#